data_AF-A0A6H3FAX2-F1
#
_entry.id   AF-A0A6H3FAX2-F1
#
_cell.length_a   1.000
_cell.length_b   1.000
_cell.length_c   1.000
_cell.angle_alpha   90.00
_cell.angle_beta   90.00
_cell.angle_gamma   90.00
#
_symmetry.space_group_name_H-M   'P 1'
#
loop_
_entity.id
_entity.type
_entity.pdbx_description
1 polymer ?
#
loop_
_entity_poly.entity_id
_entity_poly.type
_entity_poly.pdbx_seq_one_letter_code
_entity_poly.pdbx_strand_id
1 'polypeptide(L)'
;MPLLRLAYALCFLPPDTGAALLQLTLQAARTVLVADLRPPERNLEWPAALALRCLPGLWPGGPAAAYLRQGGLEGLSARVQARVVARRALLGGAAVLLRLEIGPGF
;
A
#
# COMPACT_ATOMS: atom_id res chain seq x y z
N MET A 1 -22.20 -2.86 6.28
CA MET A 1 -21.64 -2.09 5.15
C MET A 1 -20.45 -2.85 4.59
N PRO A 2 -20.29 -2.96 3.26
CA PRO A 2 -19.23 -3.77 2.67
C PRO A 2 -17.86 -3.20 3.01
N LEU A 3 -16.98 -4.06 3.51
CA LEU A 3 -15.59 -3.80 3.87
C LEU A 3 -14.72 -4.75 3.05
N LEU A 4 -13.81 -4.21 2.25
CA LEU A 4 -12.80 -5.01 1.55
C LEU A 4 -11.44 -4.88 2.23
N ARG A 5 -10.66 -5.96 2.16
CA ARG A 5 -9.34 -6.07 2.77
C ARG A 5 -8.35 -6.54 1.71
N LEU A 6 -7.28 -5.77 1.54
CA LEU A 6 -6.13 -6.10 0.71
C LEU A 6 -4.89 -6.11 1.59
N ALA A 7 -4.04 -7.13 1.48
CA ALA A 7 -2.82 -7.21 2.27
C ALA A 7 -1.69 -7.78 1.41
N TYR A 8 -0.58 -7.05 1.33
CA TYR A 8 0.68 -7.45 0.69
C TYR A 8 0.48 -7.99 -0.73
N ALA A 9 -0.33 -7.30 -1.52
CA ALA A 9 -0.73 -7.75 -2.86
C ALA A 9 -0.34 -6.72 -3.93
N LEU A 10 -0.45 -5.42 -3.63
CA LEU A 10 -0.22 -4.35 -4.59
C LEU A 10 1.27 -4.19 -4.91
N CYS A 11 2.17 -4.50 -3.96
CA CYS A 11 3.61 -4.48 -4.21
C CYS A 11 4.10 -5.54 -5.23
N PHE A 12 3.30 -6.58 -5.49
CA PHE A 12 3.60 -7.61 -6.50
C PHE A 12 3.10 -7.25 -7.90
N LEU A 13 2.29 -6.20 -8.02
CA LEU A 13 1.68 -5.82 -9.29
C LEU A 13 2.48 -4.71 -9.98
N PRO A 14 2.43 -4.64 -11.32
CA PRO A 14 2.82 -3.43 -12.04
C PRO A 14 2.02 -2.22 -11.52
N PRO A 15 2.61 -1.01 -11.48
CA PRO A 15 1.97 0.15 -10.88
C PRO A 15 0.57 0.48 -11.39
N ASP A 16 0.35 0.39 -12.70
CA ASP A 16 -0.94 0.73 -13.31
C ASP A 16 -2.00 -0.34 -13.01
N THR A 17 -1.59 -1.62 -12.98
CA THR A 17 -2.45 -2.73 -12.54
C THR A 17 -2.82 -2.61 -11.07
N GLY A 18 -1.87 -2.24 -10.21
CA GLY A 18 -2.12 -1.98 -8.79
C GLY A 18 -3.09 -0.82 -8.57
N ALA A 19 -2.97 0.25 -9.36
CA ALA A 19 -3.88 1.40 -9.30
C ALA A 19 -5.30 1.01 -9.72
N ALA A 20 -5.44 0.28 -10.83
CA ALA A 20 -6.73 -0.20 -11.31
C ALA A 20 -7.41 -1.13 -10.30
N LEU A 21 -6.66 -2.06 -9.69
CA LEU A 21 -7.20 -2.95 -8.64
C LEU A 21 -7.67 -2.14 -7.42
N LEU A 22 -6.86 -1.20 -6.95
CA LEU A 22 -7.23 -0.36 -5.81
C LEU A 22 -8.50 0.46 -6.11
N GLN A 23 -8.60 1.04 -7.31
CA GLN A 23 -9.78 1.79 -7.73
C GLN A 23 -11.04 0.92 -7.78
N LEU A 24 -10.96 -0.30 -8.34
CA LEU A 24 -12.06 -1.24 -8.34
C LEU A 24 -12.50 -1.61 -6.92
N THR A 25 -11.55 -1.81 -5.99
CA THR A 25 -11.92 -2.11 -4.59
C THR A 25 -12.60 -0.93 -3.89
N LEU A 26 -12.20 0.30 -4.20
CA LEU A 26 -12.83 1.51 -3.67
C LEU A 26 -14.25 1.69 -4.23
N GLN A 27 -14.49 1.34 -5.49
CA GLN A 27 -15.82 1.35 -6.10
C GLN A 27 -16.72 0.24 -5.53
N ALA A 28 -16.16 -0.91 -5.17
CA ALA A 28 -16.91 -2.05 -4.66
C ALA A 28 -17.27 -1.97 -3.16
N ALA A 29 -16.59 -1.11 -2.38
CA ALA A 29 -16.80 -1.03 -0.94
C ALA A 29 -16.70 0.39 -0.40
N ARG A 30 -17.54 0.72 0.59
CA ARG A 30 -17.51 2.02 1.27
C ARG A 30 -16.18 2.25 1.99
N THR A 31 -15.61 1.19 2.54
CA THR A 31 -14.34 1.24 3.27
C THR A 31 -13.44 0.12 2.77
N VAL A 32 -12.19 0.44 2.49
CA VAL A 32 -11.16 -0.52 2.10
C VAL A 32 -10.01 -0.43 3.10
N LEU A 33 -9.63 -1.56 3.69
CA LEU A 33 -8.42 -1.66 4.50
C LEU A 33 -7.32 -2.25 3.63
N VAL A 34 -6.24 -1.50 3.44
CA VAL A 34 -5.11 -1.93 2.61
C VAL A 34 -3.85 -1.93 3.45
N ALA A 35 -3.18 -3.07 3.54
CA ALA A 35 -1.86 -3.19 4.14
C ALA A 35 -0.84 -3.49 3.03
N ASP A 36 0.17 -2.64 2.85
CA ASP A 36 1.21 -2.91 1.87
C ASP A 36 2.51 -2.15 2.19
N LEU A 37 3.53 -2.34 1.36
CA LEU A 37 4.85 -1.75 1.55
C LEU A 37 4.82 -0.22 1.41
N ARG A 38 5.68 0.45 2.17
CA ARG A 38 5.90 1.89 2.08
C ARG A 38 7.40 2.19 2.10
N PRO A 39 7.83 3.33 1.53
CA PRO A 39 9.19 3.81 1.75
C PRO A 39 9.43 4.10 3.25
N PRO A 40 10.62 3.79 3.77
CA PRO A 40 10.99 4.24 5.12
C PRO A 40 11.09 5.78 5.13
N GLU A 41 10.39 6.42 6.06
CA GLU A 41 10.40 7.89 6.21
C GLU A 41 11.37 8.36 7.31
N ARG A 42 11.75 7.47 8.22
CA ARG A 42 12.58 7.79 9.40
C ARG A 42 13.78 6.87 9.47
N ASN A 43 14.87 7.36 10.06
CA ASN A 43 16.11 6.60 10.21
C ASN A 43 15.89 5.25 10.92
N LEU A 44 14.99 5.21 11.91
CA LEU A 44 14.66 4.01 12.68
C LEU A 44 13.82 2.97 11.90
N GLU A 45 13.29 3.31 10.72
CA GLU A 45 12.48 2.39 9.89
C GLU A 45 13.35 1.57 8.92
N TRP A 46 14.58 2.03 8.63
CA TRP A 46 15.49 1.35 7.71
C TRP A 46 15.85 -0.09 8.08
N PRO A 47 16.17 -0.42 9.36
CA PRO A 47 16.48 -1.80 9.73
C PRO A 47 15.34 -2.76 9.38
N ALA A 48 14.10 -2.34 9.63
CA ALA A 48 12.92 -3.15 9.32
C ALA A 48 12.68 -3.26 7.81
N ALA A 49 12.86 -2.16 7.07
CA ALA A 49 12.72 -2.15 5.60
C ALA A 49 13.77 -3.05 4.92
N LEU A 50 15.00 -3.08 5.43
CA LEU A 50 16.06 -3.95 4.94
C LEU A 50 15.80 -5.42 5.32
N ALA A 51 15.41 -5.69 6.56
CA ALA A 51 15.09 -7.04 7.03
C ALA A 51 13.96 -7.69 6.21
N LEU A 52 12.95 -6.91 5.83
CA LEU A 52 11.82 -7.38 5.01
C LEU A 52 12.27 -7.93 3.65
N ARG A 53 13.33 -7.38 3.05
CA ARG A 53 13.89 -7.85 1.76
C ARG A 53 14.45 -9.26 1.84
N CYS A 54 14.76 -9.74 3.04
CA CYS A 54 15.28 -11.07 3.31
C CYS A 54 14.17 -12.09 3.62
N LEU A 55 12.91 -11.66 3.75
CA LEU A 55 11.80 -12.55 4.09
C LEU A 55 11.19 -13.17 2.82
N PRO A 56 11.27 -14.50 2.65
CA PRO A 56 10.70 -15.19 1.50
C PRO A 56 9.18 -15.03 1.48
N GLY A 57 8.61 -14.77 0.30
CA GLY A 57 7.17 -14.59 0.11
C GLY A 57 6.60 -13.22 0.51
N LEU A 58 7.39 -12.37 1.19
CA LEU A 58 6.98 -10.99 1.53
C LEU A 58 7.67 -9.92 0.66
N TRP A 59 8.72 -10.29 -0.07
CA TRP A 59 9.43 -9.39 -0.97
C TRP A 59 9.22 -9.79 -2.44
N PRO A 60 8.53 -8.96 -3.25
CA PRO A 60 8.29 -9.23 -4.68
C PRO A 60 9.54 -9.22 -5.58
N GLY A 61 10.71 -8.79 -5.07
CA GLY A 61 11.88 -8.58 -5.92
C GLY A 61 11.73 -7.32 -6.78
N GLY A 62 11.89 -7.46 -8.11
CA GLY A 62 11.92 -6.35 -9.08
C GLY A 62 10.73 -5.37 -8.99
N PRO A 63 9.46 -5.84 -8.98
CA PRO A 63 8.29 -4.97 -8.86
C PRO A 63 8.28 -4.10 -7.59
N ALA A 64 8.79 -4.62 -6.47
CA ALA A 64 8.81 -3.90 -5.19
C ALA A 64 9.64 -2.61 -5.26
N ALA A 65 10.75 -2.61 -5.99
CA ALA A 65 11.59 -1.43 -6.15
C ALA A 65 10.88 -0.33 -6.95
N ALA A 66 10.16 -0.68 -8.02
CA ALA A 66 9.36 0.27 -8.77
C ALA A 66 8.19 0.82 -7.94
N TYR A 67 7.50 -0.06 -7.21
CA TYR A 67 6.41 0.29 -6.31
C TYR A 67 6.86 1.29 -5.22
N LEU A 68 7.97 1.00 -4.53
CA LEU A 68 8.52 1.87 -3.49
C LEU A 68 9.03 3.21 -4.04
N ARG A 69 9.65 3.23 -5.24
CA ARG A 69 10.05 4.49 -5.89
C ARG A 69 8.88 5.43 -6.17
N GLN A 70 7.68 4.89 -6.34
CA GLN A 70 6.47 5.68 -6.53
C GLN A 70 5.76 6.06 -5.23
N GLY A 71 6.36 5.80 -4.07
CA GLY A 71 5.79 6.12 -2.77
C GLY A 71 5.03 4.96 -2.11
N GLY A 72 5.13 3.73 -2.66
CA GLY A 72 4.48 2.55 -2.10
C GLY A 72 2.95 2.70 -2.01
N LEU A 73 2.35 2.22 -0.92
CA LEU A 73 0.91 2.27 -0.74
C LEU A 73 0.37 3.71 -0.65
N GLU A 74 1.07 4.60 0.05
CA GLU A 74 0.68 6.01 0.13
C GLU A 74 0.70 6.68 -1.24
N GLY A 75 1.75 6.44 -2.03
CA GLY A 75 1.88 6.96 -3.39
C GLY A 75 0.80 6.42 -4.33
N LEU A 76 0.50 5.12 -4.25
CA LEU A 76 -0.57 4.51 -5.03
C LEU A 76 -1.96 5.05 -4.64
N SER A 77 -2.20 5.23 -3.35
CA SER A 77 -3.46 5.81 -2.83
C SER A 77 -3.66 7.25 -3.31
N ALA A 78 -2.59 8.03 -3.38
CA ALA A 78 -2.62 9.38 -3.93
C ALA A 78 -2.93 9.39 -5.43
N ARG A 79 -2.35 8.46 -6.22
CA ARG A 79 -2.60 8.34 -7.67
C ARG A 79 -4.07 8.06 -8.00
N VAL A 80 -4.75 7.25 -7.18
CA VAL A 80 -6.19 6.96 -7.34
C VAL A 80 -7.09 7.96 -6.60
N GLN A 81 -6.52 9.03 -6.05
CA GLN A 81 -7.22 10.07 -5.29
C GLN A 81 -8.05 9.51 -4.11
N ALA A 82 -7.61 8.41 -3.50
CA ALA A 82 -8.30 7.81 -2.37
C ALA A 82 -8.21 8.71 -1.12
N ARG A 83 -9.30 8.78 -0.36
CA ARG A 83 -9.30 9.46 0.93
C ARG A 83 -8.71 8.54 2.00
N VAL A 84 -7.56 8.94 2.55
CA VAL A 84 -6.96 8.25 3.70
C VAL A 84 -7.65 8.70 4.99
N VAL A 85 -8.40 7.80 5.62
CA VAL A 85 -9.14 8.07 6.86
C VAL A 85 -8.30 7.76 8.10
N ALA A 86 -7.48 6.72 8.02
CA ALA A 86 -6.57 6.34 9.09
C ALA A 86 -5.31 5.70 8.51
N ARG A 87 -4.21 5.85 9.25
CA ARG A 87 -2.89 5.34 8.91
C ARG A 87 -2.25 4.70 10.12
N ARG A 88 -1.70 3.49 9.96
CA ARG A 88 -0.95 2.79 11.00
C ARG A 88 0.28 2.13 10.41
N ALA A 89 1.45 2.47 10.95
CA ALA A 89 2.70 1.81 10.58
C ALA A 89 2.67 0.33 10.99
N LEU A 90 3.21 -0.53 10.15
CA LEU A 90 3.39 -1.96 10.35
C LEU A 90 4.86 -2.34 10.15
N LEU A 91 5.26 -3.51 10.65
CA LEU A 91 6.60 -4.08 10.40
C LEU A 91 7.73 -3.07 10.66
N GLY A 92 7.72 -2.40 11.81
CA GLY A 92 8.74 -1.40 12.15
C GLY A 92 8.83 -0.20 11.20
N GLY A 93 7.79 0.07 10.41
CA GLY A 93 7.75 1.16 9.43
C GLY A 93 7.97 0.73 7.97
N ALA A 94 8.27 -0.54 7.70
CA ALA A 94 8.45 -1.07 6.34
C ALA A 94 7.14 -1.25 5.55
N ALA A 95 6.02 -1.27 6.26
CA ALA A 95 4.68 -1.39 5.68
C ALA A 95 3.71 -0.45 6.41
N VAL A 96 2.54 -0.25 5.82
CA VAL A 96 1.49 0.59 6.39
C VAL A 96 0.14 -0.03 6.16
N LEU A 97 -0.75 0.10 7.14
CA LEU A 97 -2.17 -0.13 7.02
C LEU A 97 -2.87 1.21 6.81
N LEU A 98 -3.55 1.36 5.69
CA LEU A 98 -4.43 2.48 5.40
C LEU A 98 -5.89 2.02 5.48
N ARG A 99 -6.72 2.87 6.10
CA ARG A 99 -8.16 2.85 5.91
C ARG A 99 -8.51 3.87 4.85
N LEU A 100 -8.99 3.39 3.71
CA LEU A 100 -9.32 4.18 2.53
C LEU A 100 -10.82 4.24 2.31
N GLU A 101 -11.26 5.37 1.79
CA GLU A 101 -12.62 5.61 1.29
C GLU A 101 -12.51 6.30 -0.09
N ILE A 102 -13.60 6.29 -0.87
CA ILE A 102 -13.68 7.02 -2.14
C ILE A 102 -13.34 8.50 -1.91
N GLY A 103 -12.48 9.06 -2.77
CA GLY A 103 -12.15 10.48 -2.76
C GLY A 103 -13.34 11.35 -3.17
N PRO A 104 -13.34 12.65 -2.81
CA PRO A 104 -14.46 13.57 -3.07
C PRO A 104 -14.69 13.94 -4.55
N GLY A 105 -14.13 13.19 -5.52
CA GLY A 105 -14.24 13.45 -6.96
C GLY A 105 -14.86 12.30 -7.77
N PHE A 106 -15.41 11.27 -7.11
CA PHE A 106 -16.10 10.14 -7.73
C PHE A 106 -17.51 10.00 -7.18
#